data_AF-A0A430RWV7-F1
#
_entry.id   AF-A0A430RWV7-F1
#
_cell.length_a   1.000
_cell.length_b   1.000
_cell.length_c   1.000
_cell.angle_alpha   90.00
_cell.angle_beta   90.00
_cell.angle_gamma   90.00
#
_symmetry.space_group_name_H-M   'P 1'
#
loop_
_entity.id
_entity.type
_entity.pdbx_description
1 polymer ?
#
loop_
_entity_poly.entity_id
_entity_poly.type
_entity_poly.pdbx_seq_one_letter_code
_entity_poly.pdbx_strand_id
1 'polypeptide(L)'
;VYALPEVGAIVRVAYYDGNPAYPYVDGVLSEGRSVPQVEPGEYLVQRDADTWVRLRPDGEIHVQAAPGVHLRLRPDGAVELYGTAVVRVDAPRVELAGGGPPVARVGDPVQVGSAVGQIIGGSGKVYSG
;
A
#
# COMPACT_ATOMS: atom_id res chain seq x y z
N VAL A 1 3.78 14.07 11.22
CA VAL A 1 2.55 14.17 10.40
C VAL A 1 2.05 15.60 10.50
N TYR A 2 1.89 16.31 9.39
CA TYR A 2 1.26 17.63 9.35
C TYR A 2 -0.16 17.45 8.82
N ALA A 3 -1.17 17.63 9.68
CA ALA A 3 -2.57 17.56 9.29
C ALA A 3 -3.38 18.53 10.16
N LEU A 4 -4.05 19.49 9.51
CA LEU A 4 -5.03 20.30 10.21
C LEU A 4 -6.28 19.46 10.48
N PRO A 5 -6.88 19.55 11.68
CA PRO A 5 -8.12 18.86 11.97
C PRO A 5 -9.28 19.41 11.11
N GLU A 6 -10.20 18.52 10.74
CA GLU A 6 -11.48 18.92 10.16
C GLU A 6 -12.37 19.58 11.22
N VAL A 7 -13.29 20.45 10.79
CA VAL A 7 -14.27 21.06 11.69
C VAL A 7 -15.10 19.96 12.37
N GLY A 8 -15.16 20.01 13.70
CA GLY A 8 -15.86 19.01 14.52
C GLY A 8 -14.99 17.86 14.99
N ALA A 9 -13.72 17.76 14.56
CA ALA A 9 -12.80 16.78 15.10
C ALA A 9 -12.50 17.04 16.58
N ILE A 10 -12.37 15.96 17.36
CA ILE A 10 -11.94 16.03 18.75
C ILE A 10 -10.42 16.10 18.77
N VAL A 11 -9.87 17.05 19.53
CA VAL A 11 -8.42 17.31 19.60
C VAL A 11 -7.95 17.39 21.04
N ARG A 12 -6.69 17.02 21.26
CA ARG A 12 -5.95 17.36 22.47
C ARG A 12 -5.38 18.77 22.32
N VAL A 13 -5.70 19.63 23.27
CA VAL A 13 -5.17 20.99 23.36
C VAL A 13 -4.08 21.04 24.42
N ALA A 14 -2.97 21.68 24.08
CA ALA A 14 -1.88 22.01 24.99
C ALA A 14 -1.59 23.52 24.93
N TYR A 15 -0.69 24.00 25.78
CA TYR A 15 -0.45 25.43 25.99
C TYR A 15 1.04 25.72 26.00
N TYR A 16 1.47 26.73 25.25
CA TYR A 16 2.87 27.16 25.27
C TYR A 16 3.23 27.64 26.68
N ASP A 17 4.27 27.04 27.28
CA ASP A 17 4.71 27.29 28.65
C ASP A 17 3.60 27.19 29.72
N GLY A 18 2.56 26.38 29.45
CA GLY A 18 1.39 26.27 30.32
C GLY A 18 0.48 27.50 30.33
N ASN A 19 0.69 28.48 29.42
CA ASN A 19 -0.10 29.69 29.37
C ASN A 19 -1.42 29.48 28.59
N PRO A 20 -2.59 29.54 29.27
CA PRO A 20 -3.88 29.30 28.62
C PRO A 20 -4.24 30.31 27.53
N ALA A 21 -3.58 31.48 27.48
CA ALA A 21 -3.77 32.46 26.43
C ALA A 21 -3.15 32.04 25.08
N TYR A 22 -2.27 31.04 25.06
CA TYR A 22 -1.58 30.56 23.87
C TYR A 22 -1.78 29.04 23.67
N PRO A 23 -3.01 28.60 23.35
CA PRO A 23 -3.29 27.20 23.07
C PRO A 23 -2.74 26.76 21.72
N TYR A 24 -2.42 25.47 21.60
CA TYR A 24 -2.13 24.80 20.35
C TYR A 24 -2.71 23.38 20.33
N VAL A 25 -2.88 22.84 19.13
CA VAL A 25 -3.32 21.45 18.92
C VAL A 25 -2.12 20.53 19.02
N ASP A 26 -2.12 19.65 20.03
CA ASP A 26 -1.07 18.63 20.25
C ASP A 26 -1.33 17.36 19.42
N GLY A 27 -2.61 17.00 19.26
CA GLY A 27 -3.00 15.83 18.46
C GLY A 27 -4.50 15.78 18.16
N VAL A 28 -4.84 15.18 17.03
CA VAL A 28 -6.22 14.83 16.69
C VAL A 28 -6.52 13.47 17.28
N LEU A 29 -7.63 13.36 18.00
CA LEU A 29 -8.02 12.10 18.62
C LEU A 29 -8.95 11.30 17.69
N SER A 30 -8.99 9.98 17.87
CA SER A 30 -9.73 9.06 16.99
C SER A 30 -11.22 8.94 17.35
N GLU A 31 -11.64 9.46 18.49
CA GLU A 31 -13.02 9.38 18.96
C GLU A 31 -13.98 10.04 17.96
N GLY A 32 -15.10 9.34 17.70
CA GLY A 32 -16.08 9.77 16.70
C GLY A 32 -15.70 9.46 15.25
N ARG A 33 -14.51 8.91 14.98
CA ARG A 33 -14.11 8.43 13.65
C ARG A 33 -14.29 6.92 13.52
N SER A 34 -14.63 6.47 12.32
CA SER A 34 -14.58 5.04 11.97
C SER A 34 -13.13 4.63 11.77
N VAL A 35 -12.49 4.22 12.86
CA VAL A 35 -11.11 3.73 12.85
C VAL A 35 -11.16 2.20 12.85
N PRO A 36 -10.46 1.54 11.92
CA PRO A 36 -10.40 0.09 11.96
C PRO A 36 -9.62 -0.39 13.18
N GLN A 37 -9.83 -1.64 13.58
CA GLN A 37 -9.03 -2.24 14.64
C GLN A 37 -7.54 -2.25 14.23
N VAL A 38 -6.70 -1.81 15.17
CA VAL A 38 -5.25 -1.72 15.06
C VAL A 38 -4.66 -2.67 16.09
N GLU A 39 -3.72 -3.52 15.67
CA GLU A 39 -3.05 -4.45 16.57
C GLU A 39 -1.91 -3.78 17.35
N PRO A 40 -1.52 -4.32 18.52
CA PRO A 40 -0.34 -3.82 19.23
C PRO A 40 0.91 -3.82 18.34
N GLY A 41 1.57 -2.66 18.24
CA GLY A 41 2.77 -2.48 17.40
C GLY A 41 2.48 -2.12 15.94
N GLU A 42 1.21 -2.14 15.52
CA GLU A 42 0.81 -1.63 14.20
C GLU A 42 0.79 -0.10 14.20
N TYR A 43 1.26 0.49 13.10
CA TYR A 43 1.18 1.93 12.87
C TYR A 43 0.19 2.23 11.75
N LEU A 44 -0.88 2.97 12.06
CA LEU A 44 -1.94 3.34 11.13
C LEU A 44 -1.91 4.85 10.84
N VAL A 45 -1.88 5.21 9.55
CA VAL A 45 -2.18 6.55 9.05
C VAL A 45 -3.48 6.46 8.26
N GLN A 46 -4.53 7.14 8.71
CA GLN A 46 -5.86 7.04 8.12
C GLN A 46 -6.42 8.41 7.77
N ARG A 47 -7.03 8.53 6.59
CA ARG A 47 -7.92 9.64 6.22
C ARG A 47 -9.37 9.29 6.52
N ASP A 48 -9.83 8.14 6.02
CA ASP A 48 -11.19 7.62 6.16
C ASP A 48 -11.19 6.08 6.09
N ALA A 49 -12.37 5.44 6.03
CA ALA A 49 -12.50 3.99 6.02
C ALA A 49 -11.85 3.33 4.78
N ASP A 50 -11.74 4.05 3.67
CA ASP A 50 -11.26 3.53 2.38
C ASP A 50 -9.88 4.05 1.98
N THR A 51 -9.33 5.00 2.75
CA THR A 51 -8.05 5.64 2.48
C THR A 51 -7.13 5.60 3.70
N TRP A 52 -6.15 4.71 3.68
CA TRP A 52 -5.23 4.48 4.80
C TRP A 52 -3.92 3.79 4.40
N VAL A 53 -2.94 3.86 5.29
CA VAL A 53 -1.65 3.17 5.25
C VAL A 53 -1.42 2.50 6.60
N ARG A 54 -1.05 1.23 6.61
CA ARG A 54 -0.72 0.43 7.80
C ARG A 54 0.69 -0.14 7.68
N LEU A 55 1.45 -0.05 8.76
CA LEU A 55 2.70 -0.79 8.95
C LEU A 55 2.43 -1.81 10.05
N ARG A 56 2.49 -3.09 9.69
CA ARG A 56 2.21 -4.20 10.61
C ARG A 56 3.46 -4.56 11.43
N PRO A 57 3.28 -5.20 12.59
CA PRO A 57 4.40 -5.62 13.45
C PRO A 57 5.40 -6.57 12.77
N ASP A 58 4.95 -7.34 11.78
CA ASP A 58 5.77 -8.26 11.00
C ASP A 58 6.58 -7.57 9.88
N GLY A 59 6.38 -6.27 9.67
CA GLY A 59 7.03 -5.47 8.63
C GLY A 59 6.23 -5.37 7.33
N GLU A 60 5.03 -5.97 7.23
CA GLU A 60 4.16 -5.75 6.08
C GLU A 60 3.66 -4.31 6.04
N ILE A 61 3.76 -3.67 4.86
CA ILE A 61 3.14 -2.37 4.59
C ILE A 61 1.89 -2.62 3.75
N HIS A 62 0.73 -2.23 4.26
CA HIS A 62 -0.56 -2.38 3.56
C HIS A 62 -1.16 -0.99 3.32
N VAL A 63 -1.53 -0.69 2.09
CA VAL A 63 -2.11 0.58 1.66
C VAL A 63 -3.46 0.34 0.99
N GLN A 64 -4.42 1.21 1.27
CA GLN A 64 -5.70 1.29 0.55
C GLN A 64 -5.96 2.76 0.20
N ALA A 65 -6.34 3.02 -1.05
CA ALA A 65 -6.67 4.37 -1.53
C ALA A 65 -8.08 4.46 -2.16
N ALA A 66 -8.75 3.32 -2.30
CA ALA A 66 -10.13 3.20 -2.76
C ALA A 66 -10.72 1.90 -2.20
N PRO A 67 -12.06 1.80 -2.09
CA PRO A 67 -12.72 0.59 -1.60
C PRO A 67 -12.21 -0.66 -2.33
N GLY A 68 -11.63 -1.60 -1.58
CA GLY A 68 -11.17 -2.89 -2.10
C GLY A 68 -9.92 -2.87 -2.98
N VAL A 69 -9.27 -1.71 -3.19
CA VAL A 69 -8.00 -1.61 -3.92
C VAL A 69 -6.84 -1.57 -2.94
N HIS A 70 -6.03 -2.62 -2.94
CA HIS A 70 -4.99 -2.82 -1.94
C HIS A 70 -3.62 -2.99 -2.56
N LEU A 71 -2.63 -2.29 -2.01
CA LEU A 71 -1.21 -2.51 -2.26
C LEU A 71 -0.57 -3.09 -1.00
N ARG A 72 0.16 -4.20 -1.12
CA ARG A 72 0.94 -4.79 -0.02
C ARG A 72 2.41 -4.90 -0.41
N LEU A 73 3.28 -4.48 0.50
CA LEU A 73 4.71 -4.75 0.44
C LEU A 73 5.03 -5.68 1.59
N ARG A 74 5.54 -6.86 1.26
CA ARG A 74 5.84 -7.91 2.23
C ARG A 74 7.31 -7.87 2.63
N PRO A 75 7.66 -8.33 3.85
CA PRO A 75 9.05 -8.38 4.32
C PRO A 75 9.99 -9.23 3.45
N ASP A 76 9.45 -10.18 2.70
CA ASP A 76 10.18 -11.03 1.74
C ASP A 76 10.47 -10.32 0.41
N GLY A 77 10.05 -9.06 0.25
CA GLY A 77 10.24 -8.25 -0.94
C GLY A 77 9.11 -8.35 -1.96
N ALA A 78 8.07 -9.16 -1.72
CA ALA A 78 6.93 -9.23 -2.62
C ALA A 78 6.11 -7.92 -2.61
N VAL A 79 5.74 -7.47 -3.81
CA VAL A 79 4.79 -6.36 -4.01
C VAL A 79 3.53 -6.93 -4.64
N GLU A 80 2.42 -6.82 -3.92
CA GLU A 80 1.15 -7.43 -4.30
C GLU A 80 0.08 -6.34 -4.48
N LEU A 81 -0.65 -6.39 -5.59
CA LEU A 81 -1.75 -5.46 -5.88
C LEU A 81 -3.04 -6.26 -6.10
N TYR A 82 -4.09 -5.91 -5.35
CA TYR A 82 -5.35 -6.64 -5.34
C TYR A 82 -6.56 -5.72 -5.57
N GLY A 83 -7.67 -6.32 -5.97
CA GLY A 83 -8.95 -5.65 -6.22
C GLY A 83 -9.16 -5.30 -7.69
N THR A 84 -9.89 -4.21 -7.95
CA THR A 84 -10.14 -3.68 -9.30
C THR A 84 -9.05 -2.73 -9.78
N ALA A 85 -7.83 -2.92 -9.29
CA ALA A 85 -6.72 -2.01 -9.53
C ALA A 85 -6.25 -2.09 -10.99
N VAL A 86 -5.95 -0.94 -11.59
CA VAL A 86 -5.30 -0.85 -12.91
C VAL A 86 -3.92 -0.25 -12.73
N VAL A 87 -2.88 -0.99 -13.10
CA VAL A 87 -1.50 -0.48 -13.11
C VAL A 87 -1.26 0.25 -14.43
N ARG A 88 -1.05 1.55 -14.37
CA ARG A 88 -0.61 2.36 -15.52
C ARG A 88 0.83 2.80 -15.27
N VAL A 89 1.71 2.49 -16.21
CA VAL A 89 3.12 2.89 -16.17
C VAL A 89 3.37 3.79 -17.37
N ASP A 90 3.62 5.07 -17.11
CA ASP A 90 4.01 6.05 -18.13
C ASP A 90 5.51 6.31 -17.98
N ALA A 91 6.30 5.53 -18.71
CA ALA A 91 7.75 5.60 -18.65
C ALA A 91 8.36 5.30 -20.03
N PRO A 92 9.49 5.92 -20.39
CA PRO A 92 10.17 5.67 -21.67
C PRO A 92 10.72 4.24 -21.78
N ARG A 93 10.90 3.54 -20.65
CA ARG A 93 11.29 2.13 -20.60
C ARG A 93 10.68 1.48 -19.36
N VAL A 94 10.07 0.32 -19.54
CA VAL A 94 9.60 -0.55 -18.45
C VAL A 94 10.34 -1.86 -18.56
N GLU A 95 11.11 -2.20 -17.53
CA GLU A 95 11.78 -3.50 -17.44
C GLU A 95 10.94 -4.44 -16.58
N LEU A 96 10.45 -5.50 -17.20
CA LEU A 96 9.79 -6.60 -16.51
C LEU A 96 10.78 -7.75 -16.44
N ALA A 97 11.02 -8.25 -15.22
CA ALA A 97 12.06 -9.23 -14.93
C ALA A 97 13.46 -8.83 -15.44
N GLY A 98 13.89 -7.62 -15.06
CA GLY A 98 15.23 -7.08 -15.34
C GLY A 98 16.38 -7.77 -14.60
N GLY A 99 16.19 -9.00 -14.10
CA GLY A 99 17.24 -9.82 -13.50
C GLY A 99 16.73 -11.22 -13.21
N GLY A 100 17.37 -12.25 -13.76
CA GLY A 100 17.02 -13.66 -13.54
C GLY A 100 16.79 -14.45 -14.85
N PRO A 101 16.28 -15.69 -14.75
CA PRO A 101 15.96 -16.51 -15.93
C PRO A 101 14.94 -15.81 -16.84
N PRO A 102 14.91 -16.13 -18.15
CA PRO A 102 13.93 -15.56 -19.06
C PRO A 102 12.49 -15.77 -18.56
N VAL A 103 11.67 -14.74 -18.66
CA VAL A 103 10.22 -14.85 -18.40
C VAL A 103 9.60 -15.69 -19.50
N ALA A 104 8.73 -16.63 -19.13
CA ALA A 104 7.86 -17.35 -20.07
C ALA A 104 8.66 -18.08 -21.18
N ARG A 105 9.47 -19.06 -20.78
CA ARG A 105 10.31 -19.88 -21.67
C ARG A 105 9.45 -20.89 -22.43
N VAL A 106 9.91 -21.28 -23.62
CA VAL A 106 9.37 -22.44 -24.32
C VAL A 106 9.43 -23.66 -23.38
N GLY A 107 8.29 -24.31 -23.20
CA GLY A 107 8.12 -25.44 -22.27
C GLY A 107 7.63 -25.05 -20.86
N ASP A 108 7.66 -23.77 -20.46
CA ASP A 108 7.05 -23.35 -19.19
C ASP A 108 5.52 -23.59 -19.26
N PRO A 109 4.89 -24.04 -18.15
CA PRO A 109 3.46 -24.28 -18.10
C PRO A 109 2.66 -22.97 -18.10
N VAL A 110 1.55 -22.95 -18.83
CA VAL A 110 0.55 -21.85 -18.80
C VAL A 110 -0.75 -22.43 -18.29
N GLN A 111 -1.30 -21.86 -17.22
CA GLN A 111 -2.57 -22.30 -16.67
C GLN A 111 -3.66 -21.25 -16.91
N VAL A 112 -4.78 -21.69 -17.51
CA VAL A 112 -5.98 -20.87 -17.71
C VAL A 112 -7.16 -21.62 -17.11
N GLY A 113 -7.61 -21.20 -15.93
CA GLY A 113 -8.58 -21.97 -15.15
C GLY A 113 -8.03 -23.35 -14.75
N SER A 114 -8.72 -24.42 -15.14
CA SER A 114 -8.27 -25.81 -14.92
C SER A 114 -7.40 -26.38 -16.04
N ALA A 115 -7.23 -25.65 -17.15
CA ALA A 115 -6.44 -26.12 -18.28
C ALA A 115 -4.96 -25.76 -18.09
N VAL A 116 -4.07 -26.72 -18.33
CA VAL A 116 -2.62 -26.52 -18.36
C VAL A 116 -2.13 -26.74 -19.79
N GLY A 117 -1.46 -25.74 -20.34
CA GLY A 117 -0.75 -25.79 -21.62
C GLY A 117 0.74 -25.54 -21.44
N GLN A 118 1.47 -25.51 -22.55
CA GLN A 118 2.88 -25.12 -22.57
C GLN A 118 3.10 -23.97 -23.54
N ILE A 119 4.07 -23.11 -23.23
CA ILE A 119 4.55 -22.10 -24.16
C ILE A 119 5.28 -22.83 -25.29
N ILE A 120 4.76 -22.75 -26.52
CA ILE A 120 5.36 -23.36 -27.71
C ILE A 120 6.15 -22.37 -28.57
N GLY A 121 6.15 -21.10 -28.20
CA GLY A 121 6.94 -20.03 -28.83
C GLY A 121 7.04 -18.82 -27.91
N GLY A 122 8.20 -18.16 -27.89
CA GLY A 122 8.48 -17.00 -27.04
C GLY A 122 9.37 -15.97 -27.75
N SER A 123 9.47 -14.75 -27.20
CA SER A 123 10.37 -13.73 -27.73
C SER A 123 11.83 -14.19 -27.60
N GLY A 124 12.60 -14.15 -28.71
CA GLY A 124 14.04 -14.37 -28.69
C GLY A 124 14.84 -13.29 -27.94
N LYS A 125 14.18 -12.20 -27.53
CA LYS A 125 14.75 -11.10 -26.75
C LYS A 125 13.86 -10.83 -25.54
N VAL A 126 14.19 -11.44 -24.42
CA VAL A 126 14.13 -10.75 -23.12
C VAL A 126 15.32 -11.23 -22.31
N TYR A 127 16.50 -10.73 -22.66
CA TYR A 127 17.63 -10.75 -21.73
C TYR A 127 17.49 -9.49 -20.88
N SER A 128 17.37 -9.66 -19.57
CA SER A 128 17.69 -8.61 -18.61
C SER A 128 19.17 -8.25 -18.78
N GLY A 129 19.46 -6.97 -19.00
CA GLY A 129 20.81 -6.44 -18.84
C GLY A 129 21.13 -6.25 -17.37
#